data_AF-A0A2W5HFS2-F1
#
_entry.id   AF-A0A2W5HFS2-F1
#
_cell.length_a   1.000
_cell.length_b   1.000
_cell.length_c   1.000
_cell.angle_alpha   90.00
_cell.angle_beta   90.00
_cell.angle_gamma   90.00
#
_symmetry.space_group_name_H-M   'P 1'
#
loop_
_entity.id
_entity.type
_entity.pdbx_description
1 polymer ?
#
loop_
_entity_poly.entity_id
_entity_poly.type
_entity_poly.pdbx_seq_one_letter_code
_entity_poly.pdbx_strand_id
1 'polypeptide(L)'
;MGLLYGTPGLVWMANPLLLLSWIFNKKKIALIFGILAIIAALSFLFIKRMIADEAGHYSSIDQHYLGYWLWLSSIVLNMGNVLYQKYLLSKKTSMS
;
A
#
# COMPACT_ATOMS: atom_id res chain seq x y z
N MET A 1 -19.44 10.24 3.31
CA MET A 1 -19.53 9.23 2.21
C MET A 1 -18.44 9.38 1.11
N GLY A 2 -17.31 10.06 1.36
CA GLY A 2 -16.29 10.36 0.34
C GLY A 2 -15.10 9.39 0.23
N LEU A 3 -15.02 8.34 1.06
CA LEU A 3 -13.82 7.51 1.16
C LEU A 3 -13.56 6.63 -0.08
N LEU A 4 -14.62 6.31 -0.84
CA LEU A 4 -14.55 5.40 -2.01
C LEU A 4 -14.89 6.07 -3.35
N TYR A 5 -15.35 7.33 -3.33
CA TYR A 5 -15.76 8.04 -4.54
C TYR A 5 -14.73 9.12 -4.91
N GLY A 6 -14.09 8.94 -6.08
CA GLY A 6 -13.11 9.86 -6.66
C GLY A 6 -11.67 9.34 -6.65
N THR A 7 -10.75 10.14 -7.20
CA THR A 7 -9.28 9.91 -7.20
C THR A 7 -8.69 9.53 -5.83
N PRO A 8 -9.20 10.01 -4.67
CA PRO A 8 -8.74 9.57 -3.35
C PRO A 8 -9.00 8.08 -3.09
N GLY A 9 -10.13 7.54 -3.56
CA GLY A 9 -10.51 6.14 -3.31
C GLY A 9 -9.52 5.13 -3.91
N LEU A 10 -8.97 5.45 -5.10
CA LEU A 10 -7.96 4.62 -5.76
C LEU A 10 -6.65 4.54 -4.96
N VAL A 11 -6.24 5.63 -4.30
CA VAL A 11 -5.04 5.61 -3.47
C VAL A 11 -5.27 4.84 -2.18
N TRP A 12 -6.46 4.98 -1.61
CA TRP A 12 -6.86 4.23 -0.42
C TRP A 12 -6.96 2.72 -0.67
N MET A 13 -7.07 2.27 -1.93
CA MET A 13 -6.94 0.85 -2.28
C MET A 13 -5.60 0.24 -1.89
N ALA A 14 -4.56 1.06 -1.66
CA ALA A 14 -3.28 0.59 -1.13
C ALA A 14 -3.45 -0.17 0.20
N ASN A 15 -4.42 0.23 1.05
CA ASN A 15 -4.64 -0.40 2.35
C ASN A 15 -5.29 -1.81 2.22
N PRO A 16 -6.41 -2.01 1.49
CA PRO A 16 -6.90 -3.35 1.16
C PRO A 16 -5.87 -4.23 0.47
N LEU A 17 -5.09 -3.70 -0.47
CA LEU A 17 -4.04 -4.45 -1.16
C LEU A 17 -2.92 -4.88 -0.20
N LEU A 18 -2.51 -4.01 0.72
CA LEU A 18 -1.56 -4.35 1.78
C LEU A 18 -2.12 -5.47 2.68
N LEU A 19 -3.38 -5.37 3.09
CA LEU A 19 -4.04 -6.39 3.91
C LEU A 19 -4.10 -7.74 3.18
N LEU A 20 -4.43 -7.75 1.89
CA LEU A 20 -4.41 -8.95 1.07
C LEU A 20 -2.98 -9.53 0.98
N SER A 21 -1.96 -8.68 0.86
CA SER A 21 -0.56 -9.13 0.89
C SER A 21 -0.22 -9.86 2.20
N TRP A 22 -0.71 -9.40 3.35
CA TRP A 22 -0.54 -10.07 4.64
C TRP A 22 -1.27 -11.41 4.72
N ILE A 23 -2.54 -11.46 4.32
CA ILE A 23 -3.36 -12.68 4.36
C ILE A 23 -2.72 -13.77 3.48
N PHE A 24 -2.22 -13.39 2.31
CA PHE A 24 -1.65 -14.32 1.35
C PHE A 24 -0.13 -14.49 1.43
N ASN A 25 0.55 -14.03 2.51
CA ASN A 25 2.02 -13.92 2.61
C ASN A 25 2.80 -15.19 2.21
N LYS A 26 2.24 -16.38 2.43
CA LYS A 26 2.88 -17.67 2.06
C LYS A 26 2.65 -18.09 0.60
N LYS A 27 1.87 -17.33 -0.17
CA LYS A 27 1.48 -17.61 -1.55
C LYS A 27 2.18 -16.61 -2.49
N LYS A 28 2.44 -17.04 -3.73
CA LYS A 28 3.05 -16.17 -4.76
C LYS A 28 2.24 -14.89 -5.02
N ILE A 29 0.92 -14.92 -4.79
CA ILE A 29 0.02 -13.79 -5.02
C ILE A 29 0.23 -12.62 -4.02
N ALA A 30 0.83 -12.85 -2.85
CA ALA A 30 1.14 -11.76 -1.91
C ALA A 30 2.10 -10.71 -2.50
N LEU A 31 3.01 -11.12 -3.38
CA LEU A 31 3.90 -10.20 -4.08
C LEU A 31 3.13 -9.28 -5.03
N ILE A 32 2.13 -9.83 -5.73
CA ILE A 32 1.27 -9.06 -6.63
C ILE A 32 0.50 -8.01 -5.83
N PHE A 33 -0.13 -8.41 -4.73
CA PHE A 33 -0.84 -7.48 -3.85
C PHE A 33 0.08 -6.42 -3.23
N GLY A 34 1.30 -6.79 -2.82
CA GLY A 34 2.29 -5.84 -2.31
C GLY A 34 2.73 -4.81 -3.36
N ILE A 35 3.02 -5.25 -4.58
CA ILE A 35 3.38 -4.35 -5.69
C ILE A 35 2.24 -3.40 -6.03
N LEU A 36 1.01 -3.91 -6.13
CA LEU A 36 -0.16 -3.07 -6.39
C LEU A 36 -0.40 -2.06 -5.26
N ALA A 37 -0.16 -2.45 -4.00
CA ALA A 37 -0.24 -1.53 -2.86
C ALA A 37 0.81 -0.40 -2.95
N ILE A 38 2.04 -0.71 -3.36
CA ILE A 38 3.10 0.30 -3.57
C ILE A 38 2.72 1.24 -4.72
N ILE A 39 2.23 0.72 -5.85
CA ILE A 39 1.82 1.55 -7.00
C ILE A 39 0.68 2.48 -6.59
N ALA A 40 -0.33 1.96 -5.89
CA ALA A 40 -1.44 2.76 -5.38
C ALA A 40 -0.95 3.84 -4.39
N ALA A 41 -0.05 3.50 -3.46
CA ALA A 41 0.53 4.48 -2.54
C ALA A 41 1.37 5.55 -3.23
N LEU A 42 2.19 5.19 -4.22
CA LEU A 42 2.98 6.13 -5.03
C LEU A 42 2.10 7.04 -5.87
N SER A 43 0.93 6.57 -6.31
CA SER A 43 -0.02 7.41 -7.05
C SER A 43 -0.52 8.60 -6.23
N PHE A 44 -0.42 8.56 -4.90
CA PHE A 44 -0.68 9.69 -4.00
C PHE A 44 0.17 10.92 -4.35
N LEU A 45 1.43 10.73 -4.80
CA LEU A 45 2.35 11.82 -5.15
C LEU A 45 1.83 12.72 -6.28
N PHE A 46 0.92 12.20 -7.09
CA PHE A 46 0.34 12.92 -8.22
C PHE A 46 -0.97 13.64 -7.85
N ILE A 47 -1.48 13.43 -6.64
CA ILE A 47 -2.69 14.08 -6.14
C ILE A 47 -2.33 15.43 -5.52
N LYS A 48 -2.69 16.52 -6.20
CA LYS A 48 -2.43 17.90 -5.75
C LYS A 48 -3.48 18.45 -4.77
N ARG A 49 -4.68 17.86 -4.74
CA ARG A 49 -5.81 18.30 -3.91
C ARG A 49 -6.52 17.09 -3.32
N MET A 50 -6.68 17.08 -2.00
CA MET A 50 -7.51 16.10 -1.31
C MET A 50 -8.69 16.76 -0.62
N ILE A 51 -9.78 16.02 -0.53
CA ILE A 51 -10.97 16.39 0.23
C ILE A 51 -10.53 16.47 1.71
N ALA A 52 -10.56 17.67 2.26
CA ALA A 52 -10.18 17.98 3.64
C ALA A 52 -11.29 17.62 4.64
N ASP A 53 -12.55 17.64 4.20
CA ASP A 53 -13.68 17.29 5.06
C ASP A 53 -14.86 16.65 4.31
N GLU A 54 -15.81 16.12 5.05
CA GLU A 54 -17.02 15.51 4.51
C GLU A 54 -18.01 16.53 3.91
N ALA A 55 -17.77 17.83 4.09
CA ALA A 55 -18.54 18.92 3.49
C ALA A 55 -18.05 19.28 2.07
N GLY A 56 -16.98 18.65 1.58
CA GLY A 56 -16.46 18.83 0.23
C GLY A 56 -15.44 19.97 0.12
N HIS A 57 -14.91 20.46 1.23
CA HIS A 57 -13.78 21.39 1.18
C HIS A 57 -12.52 20.64 0.74
N TYR A 58 -11.78 21.19 -0.21
CA TYR A 58 -10.51 20.64 -0.67
C TYR A 58 -9.36 21.39 0.02
N SER A 59 -8.41 20.66 0.60
CA SER A 59 -7.13 21.23 1.01
C SER A 59 -6.08 20.98 -0.07
N SER A 60 -5.23 21.97 -0.29
CA SER A 60 -4.01 21.79 -1.07
C SER A 60 -3.04 20.92 -0.28
N ILE A 61 -2.58 19.83 -0.90
CA ILE A 61 -1.46 19.06 -0.37
C ILE A 61 -0.19 19.81 -0.78
N ASP A 62 0.11 20.90 -0.08
CA ASP A 62 1.30 21.71 -0.38
C ASP A 62 2.58 21.04 0.17
N GLN A 63 2.46 20.09 1.10
CA GLN A 63 3.58 19.32 1.64
C GLN A 63 3.21 17.85 1.89
N HIS A 64 4.07 16.94 1.45
CA HIS A 64 3.99 15.52 1.81
C HIS A 64 4.54 15.36 3.23
N TYR A 65 3.65 15.36 4.21
CA TYR A 65 4.01 15.22 5.63
C TYR A 65 4.72 13.89 5.91
N LEU A 66 5.47 13.86 7.01
CA LEU A 66 6.24 12.70 7.47
C LEU A 66 5.40 11.41 7.56
N GLY A 67 4.10 11.52 7.86
CA GLY A 67 3.16 10.41 7.88
C GLY A 67 3.00 9.67 6.54
N TYR A 68 3.03 10.39 5.40
CA TYR A 68 2.99 9.77 4.08
C TYR A 68 4.20 8.87 3.84
N TRP A 69 5.40 9.36 4.19
CA TRP A 69 6.63 8.60 4.04
C TRP A 69 6.68 7.39 4.96
N LEU A 70 6.26 7.52 6.23
CA LEU A 70 6.13 6.39 7.13
C LEU A 70 5.16 5.32 6.61
N TRP A 71 4.02 5.76 6.06
CA TRP A 71 3.04 4.85 5.48
C TRP A 71 3.60 4.11 4.26
N LEU A 72 4.20 4.81 3.30
CA LEU A 72 4.85 4.21 2.13
C LEU A 72 5.97 3.24 2.55
N SER A 73 6.83 3.64 3.50
CA SER A 73 7.89 2.78 4.04
C SER A 73 7.33 1.51 4.66
N SER A 74 6.21 1.56 5.36
CA SER A 74 5.58 0.36 5.94
C SER A 74 5.16 -0.66 4.87
N ILE A 75 4.64 -0.18 3.73
CA ILE A 75 4.23 -1.03 2.59
C ILE A 75 5.47 -1.65 1.94
N VAL A 76 6.54 -0.87 1.76
CA VAL A 76 7.81 -1.36 1.22
C VAL A 76 8.46 -2.40 2.14
N LEU A 77 8.46 -2.16 3.45
CA LEU A 77 8.97 -3.13 4.44
C LEU A 77 8.16 -4.42 4.43
N ASN A 78 6.84 -4.34 4.26
CA ASN A 78 6.02 -5.54 4.08
C ASN A 78 6.48 -6.35 2.84
N MET A 79 6.78 -5.69 1.72
CA MET A 79 7.29 -6.38 0.52
C MET A 79 8.61 -7.11 0.81
N GLY A 80 9.52 -6.49 1.58
CA GLY A 80 10.73 -7.14 2.07
C GLY A 80 10.44 -8.39 2.92
N ASN A 81 9.47 -8.31 3.83
CA ASN A 81 9.04 -9.44 4.64
C ASN A 81 8.47 -10.60 3.79
N VAL A 82 7.63 -10.31 2.79
CA VAL A 82 7.07 -11.34 1.89
C VAL A 82 8.19 -12.06 1.12
N LEU A 83 9.18 -11.31 0.62
CA LEU A 83 10.35 -11.88 -0.05
C LEU A 83 11.18 -12.75 0.90
N TYR A 84 11.40 -12.28 2.13
CA TYR A 84 12.14 -13.03 3.16
C TYR A 84 11.44 -14.34 3.53
N GLN A 85 10.12 -14.33 3.74
CA GLN A 85 9.34 -15.54 4.02
C GLN A 85 9.43 -16.55 2.87
N LYS A 86 9.38 -16.08 1.63
CA LYS A 86 9.53 -16.93 0.44
C LYS A 86 10.91 -17.57 0.36
N TYR A 87 11.96 -16.81 0.69
CA TYR A 87 13.33 -17.33 0.78
C TYR A 87 13.43 -18.46 1.83
N LEU A 88 12.87 -18.27 3.02
CA LEU A 88 12.85 -19.29 4.07
C LEU A 88 12.10 -20.56 3.63
N LEU A 89 10.95 -20.40 2.96
CA LEU A 89 10.17 -21.53 2.45
C LEU A 89 10.95 -22.31 1.39
N SER A 90 11.63 -21.62 0.47
CA SER A 90 12.46 -22.26 -0.56
C SER A 90 13.59 -23.08 0.05
N LYS A 91 14.24 -22.56 1.11
CA LYS A 91 15.32 -23.26 1.81
C LYS A 91 14.83 -24.51 2.54
N LYS A 92 13.61 -24.47 3.11
CA LYS A 92 13.01 -25.62 3.80
C LYS A 92 12.71 -26.77 2.83
N THR A 93 12.18 -26.49 1.64
CA THR A 93 11.90 -27.51 0.63
C THR A 93 13.16 -28.17 0.06
N SER A 94 14.30 -27.46 0.00
CA SER A 94 15.56 -28.05 -0.47
C SER A 94 16.25 -28.98 0.55
N MET A 95 15.80 -28.99 1.81
CA MET A 95 16.39 -29.78 2.90
C MET A 95 15.55 -31.01 3.30
N SER A 96 14.35 -31.18 2.71
CA SER A 96 13.46 -32.32 2.93
C SER A 96 13.47 -33.27 1.75
#